data_AF-A0A101P056-F1
#
_entry.id   AF-A0A101P056-F1
#
_cell.length_a   1.000
_cell.length_b   1.000
_cell.length_c   1.000
_cell.angle_alpha   90.00
_cell.angle_beta   90.00
_cell.angle_gamma   90.00
#
_symmetry.space_group_name_H-M   'P 1'
#
loop_
_entity.id
_entity.type
_entity.pdbx_description
1 polymer ?
#
loop_
_entity_poly.entity_id
_entity_poly.type
_entity_poly.pdbx_seq_one_letter_code
_entity_poly.pdbx_strand_id
1 'polypeptide(L)'
;MLVVDDNKVIRQLIRVNLELEGLEVVTAADGAECLDVVHRVRPDVVTLDVVMPRLDGLRTAARLRADPRTHHLPLAIISACTQYEVDTGLDVGVDAFLAKPFEPAELVRLVKQLIERGSGDGGEEGEDGGEGRGGEGGHRGGGGPGGGGDEDGDGDGVPGGVGDGVSDGLPGRISSGG
;
A
#
# COMPACT_ATOMS: atom_id res chain seq x y z
N MET A 1 3.76 16.15 4.11
CA MET A 1 2.67 15.18 4.42
C MET A 1 1.35 15.51 3.72
N LEU A 2 0.48 14.51 3.48
CA LEU A 2 -0.88 14.64 2.93
C LEU A 2 -1.95 14.08 3.90
N VAL A 3 -3.04 14.82 4.11
CA VAL A 3 -4.20 14.43 4.93
C VAL A 3 -5.44 14.24 4.06
N VAL A 4 -6.10 13.09 4.17
CA VAL A 4 -7.28 12.72 3.37
C VAL A 4 -8.42 12.30 4.30
N ASP A 5 -9.51 13.05 4.26
CA ASP A 5 -10.67 12.91 5.16
C ASP A 5 -11.82 13.69 4.49
N ASP A 6 -13.07 13.23 4.51
CA ASP A 6 -14.16 13.96 3.83
C ASP A 6 -14.70 15.14 4.68
N ASN A 7 -14.70 14.96 6.00
CA ASN A 7 -15.18 15.90 6.98
C ASN A 7 -14.21 17.07 7.16
N LYS A 8 -14.58 18.22 6.57
CA LYS A 8 -13.79 19.46 6.61
C LYS A 8 -13.37 19.87 8.03
N VAL A 9 -14.13 19.55 9.07
CA VAL A 9 -13.78 19.89 10.46
C VAL A 9 -12.64 19.01 10.96
N ILE A 10 -12.70 17.70 10.74
CA ILE A 10 -11.64 16.76 11.14
C ILE A 10 -10.39 17.00 10.30
N ARG A 11 -10.54 17.17 8.98
CA ARG A 11 -9.44 17.54 8.07
C ARG A 11 -8.70 18.81 8.50
N GLN A 12 -9.44 19.84 8.94
CA GLN A 12 -8.83 21.08 9.47
C GLN A 12 -8.22 20.88 10.86
N LEU A 13 -8.82 20.07 11.73
CA LEU A 13 -8.27 19.74 13.06
C LEU A 13 -6.92 19.01 12.93
N ILE A 14 -6.86 17.97 12.10
CA ILE A 14 -5.63 17.21 11.82
C ILE A 14 -4.57 18.16 11.27
N ARG A 15 -4.92 18.97 10.25
CA ARG A 15 -4.03 19.96 9.65
C ARG A 15 -3.43 20.91 10.70
N VAL A 16 -4.25 21.59 11.49
CA VAL A 16 -3.77 22.63 12.43
C VAL A 16 -2.83 22.03 13.49
N ASN A 17 -3.13 20.85 14.03
CA ASN A 17 -2.28 20.24 15.05
C ASN A 17 -0.93 19.77 14.49
N LEU A 18 -0.84 19.42 13.20
CA LEU A 18 0.41 19.04 12.55
C LEU A 18 1.21 20.26 12.05
N GLU A 19 0.53 21.30 11.55
CA GLU A 19 1.18 22.59 11.19
C GLU A 19 1.79 23.28 12.43
N LEU A 20 1.16 23.15 13.62
CA LEU A 20 1.71 23.63 14.90
C LEU A 20 3.00 22.90 15.32
N GLU A 21 3.20 21.67 14.86
CA GLU A 21 4.42 20.88 15.07
C GLU A 21 5.48 21.12 13.97
N GLY A 22 5.24 22.09 13.07
CA GLY A 22 6.16 22.47 12.00
C GLY A 22 6.07 21.61 10.72
N LEU A 23 5.05 20.76 10.59
CA LEU A 23 4.89 19.89 9.42
C LEU A 23 4.15 20.60 8.28
N GLU A 24 4.63 20.45 7.04
CA GLU A 24 3.88 20.89 5.86
C GLU A 24 2.74 19.91 5.54
N VAL A 25 1.51 20.43 5.58
CA VAL A 25 0.27 19.65 5.39
C VAL A 25 -0.48 20.09 4.13
N VAL A 26 -0.51 19.20 3.14
CA VAL A 26 -1.49 19.22 2.05
C VAL A 26 -2.75 18.48 2.49
N THR A 27 -3.92 18.88 1.99
CA THR A 27 -5.21 18.23 2.31
C THR A 27 -5.98 17.84 1.06
N ALA A 28 -6.60 16.66 1.05
CA ALA A 28 -7.56 16.20 0.04
C ALA A 28 -8.90 15.81 0.72
N ALA A 29 -10.02 15.97 0.00
CA ALA A 29 -11.37 15.73 0.52
C ALA A 29 -11.90 14.31 0.26
N ASP A 30 -11.20 13.49 -0.53
CA ASP A 30 -11.53 12.08 -0.75
C ASP A 30 -10.35 11.30 -1.37
N GLY A 31 -10.56 10.00 -1.58
CA GLY A 31 -9.60 9.11 -2.23
C GLY A 31 -9.28 9.47 -3.69
N ALA A 32 -10.21 10.06 -4.45
CA ALA A 32 -9.91 10.49 -5.82
C ALA A 32 -8.98 11.71 -5.85
N GLU A 33 -9.26 12.74 -5.04
CA GLU A 33 -8.38 13.90 -4.93
C GLU A 33 -7.00 13.51 -4.36
N CYS A 34 -6.94 12.56 -3.41
CA CYS A 34 -5.67 12.01 -2.91
C CYS A 34 -4.77 11.49 -4.04
N LEU A 35 -5.30 10.61 -4.90
CA LEU A 35 -4.53 10.01 -6.01
C LEU A 35 -4.11 11.07 -7.05
N ASP A 36 -4.96 12.08 -7.26
CA ASP A 36 -4.65 13.21 -8.14
C ASP A 36 -3.52 14.12 -7.58
N VAL A 37 -3.42 14.32 -6.26
CA VAL A 37 -2.42 15.22 -5.65
C VAL A 37 -1.13 14.53 -5.20
N VAL A 38 -1.17 13.26 -4.80
CA VAL A 38 -0.02 12.56 -4.18
C VAL A 38 1.24 12.61 -5.05
N HIS A 39 1.14 12.40 -6.36
CA HIS A 39 2.29 12.45 -7.27
C HIS A 39 2.84 13.87 -7.50
N ARG A 40 2.02 14.90 -7.27
CA ARG A 40 2.39 16.32 -7.40
C ARG A 40 3.06 16.86 -6.15
N VAL A 41 2.62 16.42 -4.96
CA VAL A 41 3.11 16.92 -3.68
C VAL A 41 4.12 15.99 -2.99
N ARG A 42 4.24 14.73 -3.45
CA ARG A 42 5.18 13.71 -2.97
C ARG A 42 5.33 13.68 -1.44
N PRO A 43 4.22 13.41 -0.73
CA PRO A 43 4.19 13.56 0.72
C PRO A 43 4.92 12.42 1.42
N ASP A 44 5.61 12.76 2.50
CA ASP A 44 6.44 11.88 3.34
C ASP A 44 5.61 10.82 4.11
N VAL A 45 4.32 11.11 4.32
CA VAL A 45 3.30 10.29 4.96
C VAL A 45 1.94 10.66 4.36
N VAL A 46 1.03 9.70 4.26
CA VAL A 46 -0.40 9.93 3.93
C VAL A 46 -1.29 9.43 5.07
N THR A 47 -2.22 10.26 5.55
CA THR A 47 -3.32 9.82 6.43
C THR A 47 -4.64 9.76 5.69
N LEU A 48 -5.44 8.71 5.93
CA LEU A 48 -6.66 8.36 5.20
C LEU A 48 -7.82 8.05 6.15
N ASP A 49 -8.98 8.67 6.00
CA ASP A 49 -10.24 8.11 6.54
C ASP A 49 -10.72 6.95 5.65
N VAL A 50 -11.28 5.89 6.25
CA VAL A 50 -11.97 4.83 5.51
C VAL A 50 -13.25 5.36 4.89
N VAL A 51 -14.09 6.06 5.67
CA VAL A 51 -15.47 6.36 5.31
C VAL A 51 -15.54 7.66 4.50
N MET A 52 -15.31 7.54 3.19
CA MET A 52 -15.30 8.69 2.26
C MET A 52 -16.19 8.46 1.03
N PRO A 53 -16.79 9.53 0.45
CA PRO A 53 -17.52 9.44 -0.82
C PRO A 53 -16.57 9.25 -2.01
N ARG A 54 -17.10 8.76 -3.14
CA ARG A 54 -16.42 8.44 -4.42
C ARG A 54 -15.38 7.30 -4.33
N LEU A 55 -14.45 7.36 -3.39
CA LEU A 55 -13.45 6.33 -3.13
C LEU A 55 -13.04 6.34 -1.65
N ASP A 56 -13.25 5.22 -0.97
CA ASP A 56 -12.92 4.95 0.42
C ASP A 56 -11.40 4.83 0.68
N GLY A 57 -11.00 4.99 1.95
CA GLY A 57 -9.59 4.98 2.36
C GLY A 57 -8.86 3.68 2.08
N LEU A 58 -9.51 2.53 2.27
CA LEU A 58 -8.89 1.21 2.07
C LEU A 58 -8.59 0.94 0.59
N ARG A 59 -9.53 1.24 -0.31
CA ARG A 59 -9.30 1.15 -1.77
C ARG A 59 -8.38 2.25 -2.29
N THR A 60 -8.23 3.36 -1.57
CA THR A 60 -7.20 4.38 -1.84
C THR A 60 -5.82 3.87 -1.45
N ALA A 61 -5.66 3.31 -0.24
CA ALA A 61 -4.42 2.68 0.22
C ALA A 61 -3.95 1.55 -0.71
N ALA A 62 -4.87 0.66 -1.12
CA ALA A 62 -4.57 -0.41 -2.08
C ALA A 62 -4.06 0.13 -3.44
N ARG A 63 -4.57 1.27 -3.91
CA ARG A 63 -4.07 1.94 -5.13
C ARG A 63 -2.71 2.60 -4.93
N LEU A 64 -2.47 3.21 -3.77
CA LEU A 64 -1.16 3.79 -3.41
C LEU A 64 -0.07 2.70 -3.31
N ARG A 65 -0.41 1.53 -2.75
CA ARG A 65 0.46 0.35 -2.69
C ARG A 65 0.67 -0.33 -4.04
N ALA A 66 -0.32 -0.34 -4.93
CA ALA A 66 -0.20 -0.90 -6.28
C ALA A 66 0.61 -0.05 -7.27
N ASP A 67 0.87 1.22 -6.97
CA ASP A 67 1.68 2.11 -7.83
C ASP A 67 3.14 2.16 -7.36
N PRO A 68 4.12 1.73 -8.18
CA PRO A 68 5.54 1.78 -7.82
C PRO A 68 6.06 3.15 -7.37
N ARG A 69 5.38 4.24 -7.73
CA ARG A 69 5.76 5.62 -7.36
C ARG A 69 5.29 6.04 -5.97
N THR A 70 4.39 5.28 -5.34
CA THR A 70 3.84 5.56 -4.00
C THR A 70 3.82 4.36 -3.07
N HIS A 71 4.20 3.16 -3.53
CA HIS A 71 4.12 1.93 -2.75
C HIS A 71 4.92 1.94 -1.44
N HIS A 72 5.98 2.75 -1.36
CA HIS A 72 6.85 2.93 -0.20
C HIS A 72 6.34 3.99 0.81
N LEU A 73 5.31 4.77 0.47
CA LEU A 73 4.84 5.86 1.33
C LEU A 73 4.22 5.30 2.62
N PRO A 74 4.59 5.79 3.82
CA PRO A 74 3.91 5.44 5.05
C PRO A 74 2.42 5.84 4.99
N LEU A 75 1.53 4.88 5.23
CA LEU A 75 0.08 5.03 5.21
C LEU A 75 -0.51 4.81 6.61
N ALA A 76 -1.25 5.80 7.11
CA ALA A 76 -2.05 5.67 8.33
C ALA A 76 -3.55 5.80 8.05
N ILE A 77 -4.34 4.88 8.60
CA ILE A 77 -5.80 4.99 8.61
C ILE A 77 -6.26 5.74 9.88
N ILE A 78 -7.08 6.77 9.71
CA ILE A 78 -7.68 7.54 10.80
C ILE A 78 -9.20 7.51 10.63
N SER A 79 -9.88 6.61 11.32
CA SER A 79 -11.31 6.34 11.11
C SER A 79 -12.01 5.77 12.35
N ALA A 80 -13.23 5.26 12.23
CA ALA A 80 -13.92 4.55 13.32
C ALA A 80 -13.18 3.26 13.74
N CYS A 81 -12.36 2.68 12.85
CA CYS A 81 -11.44 1.57 13.11
C CYS A 81 -12.13 0.35 13.75
N THR A 82 -13.18 -0.13 13.09
CA THR A 82 -13.76 -1.45 13.36
C THR A 82 -12.73 -2.55 13.07
N GLN A 83 -12.86 -3.72 13.73
CA GLN A 83 -11.93 -4.84 13.53
C GLN A 83 -11.76 -5.21 12.05
N TYR A 84 -12.87 -5.24 11.29
CA TYR A 84 -12.86 -5.53 9.85
C TYR A 84 -12.02 -4.52 9.04
N GLU A 85 -12.06 -3.22 9.38
CA GLU A 85 -11.27 -2.18 8.71
C GLU A 85 -9.78 -2.28 9.06
N VAL A 86 -9.46 -2.71 10.29
CA VAL A 86 -8.09 -3.00 10.73
C VAL A 86 -7.54 -4.22 9.99
N ASP A 87 -8.26 -5.34 10.00
CA ASP A 87 -7.88 -6.59 9.33
C ASP A 87 -7.68 -6.35 7.82
N THR A 88 -8.67 -5.73 7.15
CA THR A 88 -8.60 -5.40 5.72
C THR A 88 -7.48 -4.41 5.42
N GLY A 89 -7.21 -3.44 6.32
CA GLY A 89 -6.12 -2.49 6.14
C GLY A 89 -4.74 -3.14 6.30
N LEU A 90 -4.58 -4.13 7.17
CA LEU A 90 -3.36 -4.92 7.31
C LEU A 90 -3.10 -5.77 6.06
N ASP A 91 -4.13 -6.42 5.50
CA ASP A 91 -4.04 -7.15 4.22
C ASP A 91 -3.67 -6.23 3.04
N VAL A 92 -4.11 -4.96 3.09
CA VAL A 92 -3.73 -3.90 2.14
C VAL A 92 -2.31 -3.36 2.40
N GLY A 93 -1.71 -3.66 3.55
CA GLY A 93 -0.39 -3.16 3.96
C GLY A 93 -0.42 -1.72 4.47
N VAL A 94 -1.40 -1.31 5.26
CA VAL A 94 -1.41 -0.05 6.02
C VAL A 94 -0.43 -0.15 7.20
N ASP A 95 0.37 0.89 7.44
CA ASP A 95 1.42 0.86 8.47
C ASP A 95 0.89 1.10 9.89
N ALA A 96 -0.18 1.89 10.04
CA ALA A 96 -0.76 2.20 11.34
C ALA A 96 -2.24 2.63 11.28
N PHE A 97 -2.91 2.57 12.44
CA PHE A 97 -4.32 2.91 12.62
C PHE A 97 -4.51 3.85 13.80
N LEU A 98 -5.49 4.75 13.72
CA LEU A 98 -5.90 5.68 14.76
C LEU A 98 -7.43 5.76 14.82
N ALA A 99 -8.01 5.44 15.98
CA ALA A 99 -9.45 5.48 16.16
C ALA A 99 -9.96 6.92 16.33
N LYS A 100 -11.14 7.22 15.77
CA LYS A 100 -11.88 8.46 16.03
C LYS A 100 -12.88 8.23 17.17
N PRO A 101 -12.95 9.11 18.20
CA PRO A 101 -12.11 10.30 18.41
C PRO A 101 -10.71 9.94 18.94
N PHE A 102 -9.71 10.74 18.53
CA PHE A 102 -8.31 10.65 18.98
C PHE A 102 -7.89 11.91 19.73
N GLU A 103 -6.86 11.80 20.56
CA GLU A 103 -6.20 12.97 21.16
C GLU A 103 -5.19 13.59 20.18
N PRO A 104 -5.06 14.93 20.09
CA PRO A 104 -4.08 15.56 19.18
C PRO A 104 -2.63 15.10 19.40
N ALA A 105 -2.25 14.83 20.66
CA ALA A 105 -0.93 14.33 21.01
C ALA A 105 -0.67 12.89 20.51
N GLU A 106 -1.73 12.10 20.27
CA GLU A 106 -1.64 10.75 19.72
C GLU A 106 -1.42 10.80 18.20
N LEU A 107 -2.20 11.61 17.50
CA LEU A 107 -2.02 11.94 16.08
C LEU A 107 -0.58 12.41 15.79
N VAL A 108 -0.06 13.35 16.58
CA VAL A 108 1.29 13.90 16.40
C VAL A 108 2.37 12.83 16.59
N ARG A 109 2.24 11.95 17.58
CA ARG A 109 3.18 10.83 17.81
C ARG A 109 3.17 9.85 16.64
N LEU A 110 1.97 9.46 16.19
CA LEU A 110 1.78 8.54 15.08
C LEU A 110 2.46 9.04 13.81
N VAL A 111 2.20 10.30 13.43
CA VAL A 111 2.78 10.91 12.23
C VAL A 111 4.31 10.98 12.32
N LYS A 112 4.88 11.39 13.47
CA LYS A 112 6.34 11.46 13.63
C LYS A 112 7.00 10.07 13.52
N GLN A 113 6.42 9.04 14.15
CA GLN A 113 6.90 7.66 14.04
C GLN A 113 6.87 7.13 12.60
N LEU A 114 5.90 7.56 11.78
CA LEU A 114 5.82 7.20 10.37
C LEU A 114 6.83 7.95 9.49
N ILE A 115 7.07 9.23 9.75
CA ILE A 115 8.14 10.02 9.08
C ILE A 115 9.51 9.41 9.40
N GLU A 116 9.77 9.11 10.68
CA GLU A 116 11.03 8.50 11.15
C GLU A 116 11.27 7.14 10.47
N ARG A 117 10.23 6.30 10.33
CA ARG A 117 10.30 5.02 9.61
C ARG A 117 10.52 5.17 8.11
N GLY A 118 9.74 6.02 7.44
CA GLY A 118 9.87 6.25 5.99
C GLY A 118 11.21 6.87 5.59
N SER A 119 11.90 7.52 6.52
CA SER A 119 13.26 8.06 6.33
C SER A 119 14.38 7.03 6.58
N GLY A 120 14.06 5.85 7.13
CA GLY A 120 15.04 4.86 7.60
C GLY A 120 15.44 3.80 6.57
N ASP A 121 14.65 3.59 5.53
CA ASP A 121 14.83 2.52 4.52
C ASP A 121 15.88 2.89 3.42
N GLY A 122 16.93 3.63 3.82
CA GLY A 122 17.87 4.31 2.92
C GLY A 122 19.34 3.89 3.01
N GLY A 123 19.66 2.90 3.85
CA GLY A 123 20.99 2.31 4.07
C GLY A 123 20.91 1.23 5.16
N GLU A 124 21.81 0.24 5.24
CA GLU A 124 23.16 0.15 4.67
C GLU A 124 23.42 -1.25 4.04
N GLU A 125 23.61 -1.35 2.72
CA GLU A 125 24.35 -2.47 2.09
C GLU A 125 25.20 -1.91 0.93
N GLY A 126 26.33 -1.28 1.26
CA GLY A 126 27.28 -0.75 0.29
C GLY A 126 28.60 -0.37 0.93
N GLU A 127 29.69 -0.70 0.23
CA GLU A 127 31.09 -0.38 0.55
C GLU A 127 31.67 -0.98 1.86
N ASP A 128 32.32 -2.13 1.72
CA ASP A 128 33.77 -2.10 1.96
C ASP A 128 34.50 -2.42 0.64
N GLY A 129 35.62 -1.74 0.40
CA GLY A 129 36.32 -1.72 -0.88
C GLY A 129 37.49 -2.69 -0.93
N GLY A 130 37.68 -3.35 -2.07
CA GLY A 130 38.80 -4.29 -2.23
C GLY A 130 40.17 -3.61 -2.33
N GLU A 131 41.05 -3.85 -1.35
CA GLU A 131 42.51 -3.71 -1.56
C GLU A 131 43.05 -4.88 -2.41
N GLY A 132 44.12 -4.65 -3.16
CA GLY A 132 44.51 -5.55 -4.25
C GLY A 132 46.00 -5.92 -4.34
N ARG A 133 46.21 -7.15 -4.85
CA ARG A 133 47.42 -7.70 -5.48
C ARG A 133 48.57 -8.18 -4.57
N GLY A 134 48.84 -9.48 -4.66
CA GLY A 134 50.03 -10.15 -4.13
C GLY A 134 49.70 -11.51 -3.48
N GLY A 135 50.00 -12.68 -4.05
CA GLY A 135 50.51 -12.96 -5.40
C GLY A 135 51.64 -14.00 -5.46
N GLU A 136 51.50 -15.18 -4.83
CA GLU A 136 52.52 -16.25 -4.88
C GLU A 136 51.96 -17.67 -4.64
N GLY A 137 52.74 -18.69 -5.03
CA GLY A 137 52.70 -20.05 -4.44
C GLY A 137 51.45 -20.94 -4.65
N GLY A 138 51.40 -21.74 -5.72
CA GLY A 138 50.35 -22.75 -5.93
C GLY A 138 50.59 -24.12 -5.28
N HIS A 139 49.53 -24.93 -5.18
CA HIS A 139 49.60 -26.38 -4.92
C HIS A 139 48.58 -27.19 -5.75
N ARG A 140 48.69 -28.52 -5.74
CA ARG A 140 48.14 -29.42 -6.79
C ARG A 140 46.93 -30.25 -6.35
N GLY A 141 46.05 -30.52 -7.33
CA GLY A 141 45.06 -31.62 -7.32
C GLY A 141 43.59 -31.15 -7.29
N GLY A 142 42.64 -31.79 -7.98
CA GLY A 142 42.78 -32.81 -9.02
C GLY A 142 41.60 -33.77 -9.16
N GLY A 143 41.05 -33.91 -10.38
CA GLY A 143 40.30 -35.09 -10.84
C GLY A 143 38.77 -35.02 -10.87
N GLY A 144 38.19 -35.36 -12.03
CA GLY A 144 36.91 -36.09 -12.10
C GLY A 144 35.68 -35.35 -12.70
N PRO A 145 34.93 -35.98 -13.64
CA PRO A 145 33.74 -35.38 -14.26
C PRO A 145 32.45 -36.25 -14.22
N GLY A 146 31.33 -35.68 -14.72
CA GLY A 146 30.03 -36.37 -14.98
C GLY A 146 29.02 -36.21 -13.83
N GLY A 147 27.69 -36.30 -14.03
CA GLY A 147 26.82 -36.37 -15.23
C GLY A 147 25.51 -35.59 -14.93
N GLY A 148 24.55 -35.36 -15.82
CA GLY A 148 23.99 -36.27 -16.84
C GLY A 148 22.78 -36.99 -16.24
N GLY A 149 21.55 -36.62 -16.61
CA GLY A 149 20.32 -37.11 -15.96
C GLY A 149 19.05 -36.36 -16.36
N ASP A 150 18.57 -36.63 -17.57
CA ASP A 150 17.24 -36.26 -18.05
C ASP A 150 16.20 -37.28 -17.53
N GLU A 151 15.02 -36.85 -17.07
CA GLU A 151 13.84 -37.71 -16.92
C GLU A 151 12.57 -36.97 -17.39
N ASP A 152 11.96 -37.49 -18.45
CA ASP A 152 10.71 -37.00 -19.03
C ASP A 152 9.47 -37.39 -18.18
N GLY A 153 8.38 -36.63 -18.30
CA GLY A 153 7.18 -36.77 -17.48
C GLY A 153 5.87 -36.56 -18.25
N ASP A 154 5.68 -37.27 -19.37
CA ASP A 154 4.40 -37.31 -20.09
C ASP A 154 3.26 -37.85 -19.20
N GLY A 155 2.05 -37.30 -19.39
CA GLY A 155 0.84 -37.74 -18.68
C GLY A 155 -0.45 -37.09 -19.18
N ASP A 156 -1.36 -37.92 -19.69
CA ASP A 156 -2.70 -37.59 -20.18
C ASP A 156 -3.52 -36.65 -19.25
N GLY A 157 -4.50 -35.86 -19.73
CA GLY A 157 -5.16 -35.91 -21.04
C GLY A 157 -6.57 -36.50 -20.96
N VAL A 158 -7.62 -35.67 -21.10
CA VAL A 158 -8.94 -35.96 -21.71
C VAL A 158 -9.89 -34.76 -21.48
N PRO A 159 -10.66 -34.29 -22.50
CA PRO A 159 -11.59 -33.16 -22.38
C PRO A 159 -13.08 -33.55 -22.43
N GLY A 160 -13.97 -32.58 -22.13
CA GLY A 160 -15.43 -32.62 -22.41
C GLY A 160 -16.32 -32.70 -21.15
N GLY A 161 -17.57 -32.21 -21.14
CA GLY A 161 -18.35 -31.43 -22.14
C GLY A 161 -19.28 -30.43 -21.41
N VAL A 162 -19.69 -29.30 -21.99
CA VAL A 162 -20.78 -29.09 -23.00
C VAL A 162 -22.18 -29.42 -22.45
N GLY A 163 -23.12 -28.48 -22.61
CA GLY A 163 -24.44 -28.42 -21.97
C GLY A 163 -24.71 -26.98 -21.50
N ASP A 164 -25.16 -26.02 -22.31
CA ASP A 164 -26.26 -26.00 -23.31
C ASP A 164 -27.65 -26.25 -22.70
N GLY A 165 -28.58 -25.29 -22.87
CA GLY A 165 -29.90 -25.24 -22.24
C GLY A 165 -30.29 -23.82 -21.77
N VAL A 166 -30.62 -22.89 -22.66
CA VAL A 166 -32.00 -22.60 -23.13
C VAL A 166 -32.89 -21.91 -22.07
N SER A 167 -32.93 -20.56 -22.19
CA SER A 167 -34.10 -19.66 -22.20
C SER A 167 -35.12 -19.67 -21.02
N ASP A 168 -36.08 -18.76 -20.87
CA ASP A 168 -36.60 -17.67 -21.73
C ASP A 168 -37.21 -16.54 -20.85
N GLY A 169 -37.67 -15.43 -21.44
CA GLY A 169 -38.63 -14.51 -20.80
C GLY A 169 -38.26 -13.02 -20.71
N LEU A 170 -39.11 -12.15 -21.28
CA LEU A 170 -38.96 -10.69 -21.35
C LEU A 170 -40.08 -9.96 -20.53
N PRO A 171 -40.45 -8.65 -20.69
CA PRO A 171 -40.29 -7.68 -19.60
C PRO A 171 -41.55 -6.87 -19.16
N GLY A 172 -41.40 -6.06 -18.12
CA GLY A 172 -42.25 -4.90 -17.74
C GLY A 172 -41.50 -3.96 -16.78
N ARG A 173 -41.62 -2.62 -16.72
CA ARG A 173 -42.68 -1.65 -17.10
C ARG A 173 -43.99 -1.95 -16.33
N ILE A 174 -44.63 -1.09 -15.52
CA ILE A 174 -44.54 0.35 -15.15
C ILE A 174 -44.99 0.52 -13.65
N SER A 175 -45.05 1.68 -12.95
CA SER A 175 -44.81 3.10 -13.30
C SER A 175 -44.49 4.00 -12.07
N SER A 176 -43.98 5.19 -12.39
CA SER A 176 -44.08 6.52 -11.73
C SER A 176 -45.34 6.89 -10.91
N GLY A 177 -45.14 7.70 -9.87
CA GLY A 177 -46.16 8.51 -9.17
C GLY A 177 -45.80 8.73 -7.69
N GLY A 178 -46.00 9.91 -7.08
CA GLY A 178 -46.45 11.20 -7.63
C GLY A 178 -46.33 12.32 -6.58
#